data_AF-A0A377XS59-F1
#
_entry.id   AF-A0A377XS59-F1
#
_cell.length_a   1.000
_cell.length_b   1.000
_cell.length_c   1.000
_cell.angle_alpha   90.00
_cell.angle_beta   90.00
_cell.angle_gamma   90.00
#
_symmetry.space_group_name_H-M   'P 1'
#
loop_
_entity.id
_entity.type
_entity.pdbx_description
1 polymer ?
#
loop_
_entity_poly.entity_id
_entity_poly.type
_entity_poly.pdbx_seq_one_letter_code
_entity_poly.pdbx_strand_id
1 'polypeptide(L)' 'MSGVYSVVDEKTDQEKLTWLNVSDALSIDGKTVLFAALSGSLDNHPDAFNYQ' A
#
# COMPACT_ATOMS: atom_id res chain seq x y z
N MET A 1 -3.10 -0.48 -14.11
CA MET A 1 -1.92 -0.52 -13.23
C MET A 1 -2.12 0.51 -12.13
N SER A 2 -2.24 0.08 -10.88
CA SER A 2 -2.41 0.95 -9.71
C SER A 2 -1.17 0.85 -8.83
N GLY A 3 -0.87 1.88 -8.07
CA GLY A 3 0.31 1.91 -7.21
C GLY A 3 0.16 2.83 -6.01
N VAL A 4 1.10 2.73 -5.08
CA VAL A 4 1.26 3.67 -3.95
C VAL A 4 2.70 4.15 -3.94
N TYR A 5 2.88 5.45 -3.74
CA TYR A 5 4.18 6.08 -3.54
C TYR A 5 4.22 6.68 -2.14
N SER A 6 5.29 6.43 -1.40
CA SER A 6 5.47 6.90 -0.03
C SER A 6 6.68 7.82 0.09
N VAL A 7 6.52 8.87 0.90
CA VAL A 7 7.58 9.75 1.36
C VAL A 7 7.47 9.88 2.87
N VAL A 8 8.56 9.59 3.58
CA VAL A 8 8.65 9.73 5.03
C VAL A 8 9.42 11.01 5.36
N ASP A 9 8.87 11.85 6.23
CA ASP A 9 9.57 12.99 6.82
C ASP A 9 10.22 12.57 8.14
N GLU A 10 11.53 12.37 8.12
CA GLU A 10 12.32 11.93 9.28
C GLU A 10 12.27 12.90 10.48
N LYS A 11 11.88 14.17 10.29
CA LYS A 11 11.81 15.15 11.38
C LYS A 11 10.50 15.08 12.16
N THR A 12 9.44 14.61 11.51
CA THR A 12 8.09 14.59 12.07
C THR A 12 7.56 13.17 12.25
N ASP A 13 8.31 12.16 11.81
CA ASP A 13 7.90 10.76 11.70
C ASP A 13 6.57 10.60 10.94
N GLN A 14 6.27 11.52 10.02
CA GLN A 14 5.07 11.49 9.20
C GLN A 14 5.32 10.81 7.86
N GLU A 15 4.45 9.87 7.52
CA GLU A 15 4.43 9.23 6.20
C GLU A 15 3.32 9.85 5.35
N LYS A 16 3.67 10.28 4.13
CA LYS A 16 2.73 10.78 3.13
C LYS A 16 2.60 9.80 1.98
N LEU A 17 1.38 9.31 1.76
CA LEU A 17 1.06 8.35 0.69
C LEU A 17 0.36 9.04 -0.47
N THR A 18 0.91 8.86 -1.68
CA THR A 18 0.28 9.26 -2.95
C THR A 18 -0.21 8.02 -3.68
N TRP A 19 -1.52 7.94 -3.89
CA TRP A 19 -2.17 6.84 -4.59
C TRP A 19 -2.19 7.11 -6.10
N LEU A 20 -1.67 6.17 -6.87
CA LEU A 20 -1.46 6.31 -8.32
C LEU A 20 -2.45 5.43 -9.08
N ASN A 21 -3.32 6.05 -9.88
CA ASN A 21 -4.26 5.36 -10.77
C ASN A 21 -5.10 4.29 -10.04
N VAL A 22 -5.54 4.62 -8.82
CA VAL A 22 -6.47 3.81 -8.01
C VAL A 22 -7.87 4.28 -8.37
N SER A 23 -8.61 3.47 -9.15
CA SER A 23 -10.04 3.71 -9.39
C SER A 23 -10.85 3.31 -8.16
N ASP A 24 -12.09 3.78 -8.06
CA ASP A 24 -13.03 3.39 -6.98
C ASP A 24 -13.26 1.86 -6.89
N ALA A 25 -12.91 1.12 -7.95
CA ALA A 25 -12.99 -0.35 -7.98
C ALA A 25 -11.84 -1.04 -7.23
N LEU A 26 -10.74 -0.34 -6.89
CA LEU A 26 -9.81 -0.86 -5.90
C LEU A 26 -10.50 -0.73 -4.53
N SER A 27 -11.01 -1.85 -4.04
CA SER A 27 -11.61 -1.94 -2.71
C SER A 27 -10.61 -1.47 -1.64
N ILE A 28 -11.10 -1.24 -0.42
CA ILE A 28 -10.27 -0.98 0.76
C ILE A 28 -9.10 -1.99 0.84
N ASP A 29 -9.34 -3.23 0.42
CA ASP A 29 -8.35 -4.30 0.39
C ASP A 29 -7.24 -4.05 -0.62
N GLY A 30 -7.55 -3.53 -1.81
CA GLY A 30 -6.54 -3.17 -2.81
C GLY A 30 -5.54 -2.14 -2.29
N LYS A 31 -6.00 -1.16 -1.50
CA LYS A 31 -5.10 -0.21 -0.83
C LYS A 31 -4.25 -0.89 0.24
N THR A 32 -4.84 -1.80 1.00
CA THR A 32 -4.14 -2.60 2.02
C THR A 32 -3.03 -3.45 1.40
N VAL A 33 -3.30 -4.14 0.29
CA VAL A 33 -2.30 -4.96 -0.44
C VAL A 33 -1.16 -4.09 -0.95
N LEU A 34 -1.46 -2.93 -1.56
CA LEU A 34 -0.44 -2.01 -2.05
C LEU A 34 0.46 -1.49 -0.93
N PHE A 35 -0.11 -1.16 0.22
CA PHE A 35 0.65 -0.70 1.37
C PHE A 35 1.46 -1.84 2.02
N ALA A 36 0.92 -3.06 2.09
CA ALA A 36 1.64 -4.24 2.58
C ALA A 36 2.83 -4.62 1.69
N ALA A 37 2.71 -4.42 0.38
CA ALA A 37 3.82 -4.57 -0.56
C ALA A 37 4.91 -3.52 -0.30
N LEU A 38 4.52 -2.25 -0.12
CA LEU A 38 5.45 -1.17 0.19
C LEU A 38 6.19 -1.37 1.52
N SER A 39 5.51 -1.86 2.56
CA SER A 39 6.10 -2.10 3.88
C SER A 39 6.94 -3.37 3.96
N GLY A 40 6.91 -4.23 2.93
CA GLY A 40 7.56 -5.54 2.90
C GLY A 40 6.78 -6.65 3.60
N SER A 41 5.60 -6.36 4.16
CA SER A 41 4.76 -7.38 4.82
C SER A 41 4.26 -8.45 3.86
N LEU A 42 3.98 -8.07 2.61
CA LEU A 42 3.57 -9.02 1.58
C LEU A 42 4.69 -10.01 1.25
N ASP A 43 5.93 -9.53 1.13
CA ASP A 43 7.09 -10.41 0.88
C ASP A 43 7.33 -11.38 2.04
N ASN A 44 7.11 -10.93 3.27
CA ASN A 44 7.22 -11.74 4.49
C ASN A 44 6.08 -12.76 4.64
N HIS A 45 4.89 -12.46 4.11
CA HIS A 45 3.68 -13.26 4.24
C HIS A 45 2.91 -13.32 2.91
N PRO A 46 3.43 -14.04 1.90
CA PRO A 46 2.94 -13.98 0.52
C PRO A 46 1.46 -14.37 0.36
N ASP A 47 0.96 -15.24 1.23
CA ASP A 47 -0.41 -15.75 1.13
C ASP A 47 -1.42 -15.03 2.04
N ALA A 48 -0.97 -14.11 2.90
CA ALA A 48 -1.80 -13.50 3.94
C ALA A 48 -2.71 -12.36 3.46
N PHE A 49 -2.53 -11.90 2.22
CA PHE A 49 -3.22 -10.74 1.66
C PHE A 49 -4.15 -11.10 0.47
N ASN A 50 -4.54 -12.37 0.39
CA ASN A 50 -5.48 -12.88 -0.61
C ASN A 50 -6.93 -12.69 -0.12
N TYR A 51 -7.52 -11.52 -0.39
CA TYR A 51 -8.91 -11.22 -0.07
C TYR A 51 -9.87 -11.78 -1.14
N GLN A 52 -11.06 -12.24 -0.73
CA GLN A 52 -12.08 -12.85 -1.60
C GLN A 52 -13.10 -11.84 -2.11
#